data_AF-A0A0F9ZI38-F1
#
_entry.id   AF-A0A0F9ZI38-F1
#
_cell.length_a   1.000
_cell.length_b   1.000
_cell.length_c   1.000
_cell.angle_alpha   90.00
_cell.angle_beta   90.00
_cell.angle_gamma   90.00
#
_symmetry.space_group_name_H-M   'P 1'
#
loop_
_entity.id
_entity.type
_entity.pdbx_description
1 polymer ?
#
loop_
_entity_poly.entity_id
_entity_poly.type
_entity_poly.pdbx_seq_one_letter_code
_entity_poly.pdbx_strand_id
1 'polypeptide(L)'
;MVNRFIKKITKSFTLVEILVVIALIGGITIFSAVEIPAQMQKVRDAVRKTHIDTMKKAIDEYYQDSGCYPQTIPTCKNSLILGDLVIKDNLPCDPKLKLSYTYVPEVSECPKWFQLYANLEYTSDSIIDRVGCRNGCGPICQFNYGAASSNQKLNPFCEQSSPSAPGAPASEPSPSPDPDPEGSEIQLQYVCSPSGACEAYIDPALSGCPNVYLNDPLCQNACEDRDNRCHDSRGKQN
;
A
#
# COMPACT_ATOMS: atom_id res chain seq x y z
N MET A 1 16.51 -14.53 83.21
CA MET A 1 15.83 -15.01 81.99
C MET A 1 14.62 -14.10 81.75
N VAL A 2 14.71 -13.14 80.82
CA VAL A 2 13.63 -12.16 80.56
C VAL A 2 12.88 -12.61 79.31
N ASN A 3 11.66 -13.10 79.47
CA ASN A 3 10.83 -13.54 78.36
C ASN A 3 10.01 -12.36 77.84
N ARG A 4 10.38 -11.82 76.68
CA ARG A 4 9.63 -10.76 75.98
C ARG A 4 8.43 -11.37 75.26
N PHE A 5 7.21 -11.10 75.74
CA PHE A 5 5.99 -11.41 75.01
C PHE A 5 5.80 -10.42 73.85
N ILE A 6 5.92 -10.91 72.62
CA ILE A 6 5.57 -10.16 71.41
C ILE A 6 4.05 -10.05 71.35
N LYS A 7 3.52 -8.84 71.57
CA LYS A 7 2.09 -8.53 71.47
C LYS A 7 1.67 -8.58 70.01
N LYS A 8 0.93 -9.62 69.61
CA LYS A 8 0.41 -9.79 68.25
C LYS A 8 -0.72 -8.78 68.02
N ILE A 9 -0.47 -7.74 67.22
CA ILE A 9 -1.49 -6.77 66.82
C ILE A 9 -2.34 -7.42 65.72
N THR A 10 -3.51 -7.95 66.07
CA THR A 10 -4.51 -8.38 65.09
C THR A 10 -5.33 -7.15 64.68
N LYS A 11 -4.92 -6.47 63.61
CA LYS A 11 -5.77 -5.46 62.97
C LYS A 11 -6.74 -6.19 62.05
N SER A 12 -8.03 -6.11 62.38
CA SER A 12 -9.11 -6.59 61.52
C SER A 12 -9.55 -5.44 60.61
N PHE A 13 -9.68 -5.70 59.31
CA PHE A 13 -10.19 -4.72 58.34
C PHE A 13 -11.66 -4.38 58.61
N THR A 14 -12.03 -3.12 58.41
CA THR A 14 -13.43 -2.72 58.52
C THR A 14 -14.20 -3.04 57.24
N LEU A 15 -15.49 -3.32 57.36
CA LEU A 15 -16.35 -3.61 56.19
C LEU A 15 -16.36 -2.44 55.20
N VAL A 16 -16.37 -1.20 55.72
CA VAL A 16 -16.34 0.03 54.92
C VAL A 16 -15.03 0.14 54.13
N GLU A 17 -13.90 -0.25 54.72
CA GLU A 17 -12.59 -0.18 54.08
C GLU A 17 -12.47 -1.18 52.92
N ILE A 18 -13.01 -2.39 53.07
CA ILE A 18 -13.10 -3.36 51.96
C ILE A 18 -14.05 -2.83 50.87
N LEU A 19 -15.17 -2.21 51.24
CA LEU A 19 -16.17 -1.68 50.29
C LEU A 19 -15.61 -0.54 49.42
N VAL A 20 -14.83 0.37 50.02
CA VAL A 20 -14.18 1.46 49.28
C VAL A 20 -13.12 0.90 48.32
N VAL A 21 -12.33 -0.10 48.74
CA VAL A 21 -11.29 -0.70 47.88
C VAL A 21 -11.89 -1.38 46.66
N ILE A 22 -12.96 -2.16 46.80
CA ILE A 22 -13.61 -2.82 45.66
C ILE A 22 -14.27 -1.80 44.71
N ALA A 23 -14.81 -0.70 45.25
CA ALA A 23 -15.38 0.38 44.45
C ALA A 23 -14.30 1.12 43.64
N LEU A 24 -13.14 1.37 44.25
CA LEU A 24 -11.99 1.98 43.56
C LEU A 24 -11.40 1.05 42.50
N ILE A 25 -11.17 -0.22 42.82
CA ILE A 25 -10.66 -1.20 41.84
C ILE A 25 -11.66 -1.38 40.70
N GLY A 26 -12.95 -1.54 41.00
CA GLY A 26 -14.02 -1.64 40.00
C GLY A 26 -14.06 -0.43 39.07
N GLY A 27 -14.00 0.79 39.63
CA GLY A 27 -13.96 2.02 38.85
C GLY A 27 -12.77 2.10 37.89
N ILE A 28 -11.56 1.75 38.35
CA ILE A 28 -10.35 1.81 37.51
C ILE A 28 -10.36 0.73 36.42
N THR A 29 -10.88 -0.46 36.71
CA THR A 29 -10.89 -1.57 35.73
C THR A 29 -11.72 -1.26 34.47
N ILE A 30 -12.83 -0.53 34.60
CA ILE A 30 -13.72 -0.18 33.48
C ILE A 30 -13.00 0.70 32.44
N PHE A 31 -12.14 1.63 32.86
CA PHE A 31 -11.40 2.51 31.94
C PHE A 31 -10.17 1.85 31.32
N SER A 32 -9.63 0.79 31.95
CA SER A 32 -8.35 0.18 31.53
C SER A 32 -8.42 -0.71 30.27
N ALA A 33 -9.62 -1.15 29.85
CA ALA A 33 -9.77 -2.16 28.81
C ALA A 33 -9.85 -1.63 27.37
N VAL A 34 -9.91 -0.31 27.16
CA VAL A 34 -10.37 0.27 25.88
C VAL A 34 -9.25 0.48 24.82
N GLU A 35 -7.96 0.50 25.16
CA GLU A 35 -6.93 0.99 24.21
C GLU A 35 -5.72 0.09 23.92
N ILE A 36 -5.66 -1.14 24.45
CA ILE A 36 -4.51 -2.04 24.21
C ILE A 36 -4.22 -2.34 22.72
N PRO A 37 -5.21 -2.53 21.82
CA PRO A 37 -4.90 -2.93 20.44
C PRO A 37 -4.24 -1.82 19.61
N ALA A 38 -4.64 -0.56 19.79
CA ALA A 38 -4.12 0.56 19.01
C ALA A 38 -2.64 0.86 19.33
N GLN A 39 -2.24 0.72 20.59
CA GLN A 39 -0.84 0.92 20.97
C GLN A 39 0.08 -0.14 20.36
N MET A 40 -0.38 -1.40 20.30
CA MET A 40 0.38 -2.47 19.66
C MET A 40 0.50 -2.28 18.14
N GLN A 41 -0.53 -1.73 17.49
CA GLN A 41 -0.46 -1.34 16.07
C GLN A 41 0.62 -0.26 15.86
N LYS A 42 0.60 0.80 16.68
CA LYS A 42 1.60 1.88 16.61
C LYS A 42 3.04 1.38 16.79
N VAL A 43 3.28 0.44 17.71
CA VAL A 43 4.60 -0.16 17.91
C VAL A 43 5.06 -0.90 16.64
N ARG A 44 4.19 -1.73 16.04
CA ARG A 44 4.53 -2.43 14.79
C ARG A 44 4.71 -1.48 13.61
N ASP A 45 3.93 -0.40 13.56
CA ASP A 45 4.06 0.62 12.53
C ASP A 45 5.35 1.43 12.66
N ALA A 46 5.81 1.71 13.88
CA ALA A 46 7.14 2.30 14.09
C ALA A 46 8.26 1.40 13.54
N VAL A 47 8.13 0.09 13.73
CA VAL A 47 9.04 -0.90 13.14
C VAL A 47 8.95 -0.89 11.60
N ARG A 48 7.75 -0.91 11.00
CA ARG A 48 7.57 -0.82 9.54
C ARG A 48 8.21 0.44 8.95
N LYS A 49 8.00 1.60 9.57
CA LYS A 49 8.58 2.87 9.12
C LYS A 49 10.11 2.81 9.13
N THR A 50 10.68 2.23 10.19
CA THR A 50 12.13 2.05 10.35
C THR A 50 12.68 1.09 9.30
N HIS A 51 11.97 -0.01 9.02
CA HIS A 51 12.34 -0.97 7.97
C HIS A 51 12.37 -0.31 6.59
N ILE A 52 11.31 0.41 6.23
CA ILE A 52 11.21 1.12 4.95
C ILE A 52 12.33 2.16 4.80
N ASP A 53 12.61 2.96 5.84
CA ASP A 53 13.72 3.93 5.82
C ASP A 53 15.09 3.26 5.65
N THR A 54 15.32 2.15 6.37
CA THR A 54 16.58 1.40 6.27
C THR A 54 16.75 0.77 4.88
N MET A 55 15.67 0.21 4.31
CA MET A 55 15.70 -0.36 2.95
C MET A 55 15.92 0.73 1.91
N LYS A 56 15.25 1.88 2.03
CA LYS A 56 15.44 3.01 1.13
C LYS A 56 16.91 3.42 1.08
N LYS A 57 17.56 3.60 2.23
CA LYS A 57 18.99 3.96 2.33
C LYS A 57 19.88 2.94 1.66
N ALA A 58 19.66 1.64 1.91
CA ALA A 58 20.42 0.58 1.27
C ALA A 58 20.24 0.56 -0.26
N ILE A 59 19.04 0.82 -0.76
CA ILE A 59 18.78 0.89 -2.21
C ILE A 59 19.41 2.14 -2.82
N ASP A 60 19.43 3.26 -2.10
CA ASP A 60 20.17 4.46 -2.51
C ASP A 60 21.69 4.24 -2.50
N GLU A 61 22.24 3.45 -1.57
CA GLU A 61 23.65 3.02 -1.59
C GLU A 61 23.95 2.11 -2.80
N TYR A 62 23.05 1.17 -3.12
CA TYR A 62 23.15 0.34 -4.33
C TYR A 62 23.28 1.21 -5.60
N TYR A 63 22.50 2.30 -5.68
CA TYR A 63 22.57 3.23 -6.80
C TYR A 63 23.91 4.00 -6.86
N GLN A 64 24.48 4.36 -5.70
CA GLN A 64 25.76 5.07 -5.65
C GLN A 64 26.90 4.23 -6.24
N ASP A 65 26.87 2.92 -6.02
CA ASP A 65 27.92 2.01 -6.50
C ASP A 65 27.70 1.52 -7.94
N SER A 66 26.45 1.37 -8.39
CA SER A 66 26.11 0.80 -9.70
C SER A 66 25.62 1.81 -10.76
N GLY A 67 25.16 2.99 -10.35
CA GLY A 67 24.53 3.98 -11.23
C GLY A 67 23.10 3.65 -11.67
N CYS A 68 22.52 2.55 -11.17
CA CYS A 68 21.17 2.07 -11.44
C CYS A 68 20.51 1.57 -10.16
N TYR A 69 19.20 1.72 -10.01
CA TYR A 69 18.48 1.03 -8.95
C TYR A 69 18.29 -0.45 -9.31
N PRO A 70 18.18 -1.36 -8.34
CA PRO A 70 18.04 -2.79 -8.62
C PRO A 70 16.71 -3.07 -9.34
N GLN A 71 16.71 -3.93 -10.37
CA GLN A 71 15.48 -4.32 -11.06
C GLN A 71 14.55 -5.18 -10.19
N THR A 72 15.13 -5.92 -9.23
CA THR A 72 14.37 -6.66 -8.23
C THR A 72 15.15 -6.63 -6.92
N ILE A 73 14.44 -6.69 -5.80
CA ILE A 73 15.06 -6.88 -4.48
C ILE A 73 14.80 -8.30 -4.00
N PRO A 74 15.73 -8.91 -3.25
CA PRO A 74 15.53 -10.25 -2.74
C PRO A 74 14.45 -10.27 -1.66
N THR A 75 13.90 -11.47 -1.40
CA THR A 75 12.93 -11.68 -0.33
C THR A 75 13.52 -11.32 1.02
N CYS A 76 12.70 -10.87 1.97
CA CYS A 76 13.15 -10.55 3.32
C CYS A 76 13.93 -11.71 3.97
N LYS A 77 14.84 -11.37 4.88
CA LYS A 77 15.91 -12.20 5.48
C LYS A 77 17.08 -12.55 4.56
N ASN A 78 16.99 -12.26 3.27
CA ASN A 78 18.14 -12.39 2.37
C ASN A 78 18.89 -11.06 2.25
N SER A 79 20.10 -11.12 1.71
CA SER A 79 20.98 -9.97 1.55
C SER A 79 20.80 -9.33 0.17
N LEU A 80 20.71 -8.00 0.11
CA LEU A 80 20.84 -7.22 -1.12
C LEU A 80 22.32 -7.13 -1.49
N ILE A 81 22.67 -7.67 -2.66
CA ILE A 81 24.04 -7.78 -3.15
C ILE A 81 24.21 -7.08 -4.50
N LEU A 82 25.40 -6.52 -4.72
CA LEU A 82 25.86 -5.95 -5.98
C LEU A 82 27.19 -6.62 -6.34
N GLY A 83 27.17 -7.60 -7.26
CA GLY A 83 28.33 -8.47 -7.49
C GLY A 83 28.71 -9.21 -6.20
N ASP A 84 29.95 -9.03 -5.75
CA ASP A 84 30.46 -9.60 -4.49
C ASP A 84 30.20 -8.70 -3.26
N LEU A 85 29.72 -7.47 -3.45
CA LEU A 85 29.47 -6.52 -2.37
C LEU A 85 28.09 -6.74 -1.75
N VAL A 86 28.06 -6.95 -0.43
CA VAL A 86 26.82 -6.98 0.35
C VAL A 86 26.45 -5.55 0.75
N ILE A 87 25.49 -4.97 0.04
CA ILE A 87 24.98 -3.62 0.33
C ILE A 87 24.16 -3.64 1.62
N LYS A 88 23.26 -4.61 1.74
CA LYS A 88 22.46 -4.77 2.96
C LYS A 88 22.22 -6.22 3.25
N ASP A 89 22.72 -6.68 4.39
CA ASP A 89 22.39 -7.99 4.89
C ASP A 89 21.03 -7.99 5.61
N ASN A 90 20.36 -9.15 5.59
CA ASN A 90 19.12 -9.42 6.31
C ASN A 90 18.03 -8.37 6.08
N LEU A 91 17.45 -8.34 4.87
CA LEU A 91 16.34 -7.43 4.57
C LEU A 91 15.16 -7.64 5.54
N PRO A 92 14.58 -6.57 6.07
CA PRO A 92 13.52 -6.69 7.07
C PRO A 92 12.22 -7.23 6.48
N CYS A 93 11.49 -8.04 7.26
CA CYS A 93 10.14 -8.48 6.93
C CYS A 93 9.09 -7.63 7.67
N ASP A 94 7.85 -7.61 7.16
CA ASP A 94 6.72 -7.05 7.88
C ASP A 94 6.58 -7.70 9.28
N PRO A 95 6.48 -6.93 10.37
CA PRO A 95 6.49 -7.49 11.72
C PRO A 95 5.27 -8.35 12.04
N LYS A 96 4.15 -8.19 11.31
CA LYS A 96 2.93 -8.98 11.47
C LYS A 96 2.82 -10.07 10.41
N LEU A 97 2.89 -9.71 9.14
CA LEU A 97 2.68 -10.62 8.01
C LEU A 97 3.90 -11.53 7.75
N LYS A 98 5.09 -11.13 8.20
CA LYS A 98 6.36 -11.82 7.93
C LYS A 98 6.69 -11.95 6.43
N LEU A 99 6.09 -11.09 5.61
CA LEU A 99 6.31 -10.99 4.17
C LEU A 99 7.28 -9.85 3.85
N SER A 100 7.85 -9.89 2.65
CA SER A 100 8.64 -8.79 2.08
C SER A 100 7.77 -7.57 1.81
N TYR A 101 8.37 -6.38 1.89
CA TYR A 101 7.74 -5.16 1.42
C TYR A 101 7.66 -5.12 -0.11
N THR A 102 6.66 -4.42 -0.63
CA THR A 102 6.48 -4.29 -2.08
C THR A 102 7.46 -3.27 -2.63
N TYR A 103 8.22 -3.68 -3.65
CA TYR A 103 9.21 -2.86 -4.35
C TYR A 103 8.82 -2.73 -5.82
N VAL A 104 8.81 -1.50 -6.31
CA VAL A 104 8.46 -1.16 -7.69
C VAL A 104 9.56 -0.27 -8.26
N PRO A 105 10.44 -0.80 -9.12
CA PRO A 105 11.39 0.01 -9.86
C PRO A 105 10.77 0.52 -11.16
N GLU A 106 11.46 1.46 -11.80
CA GLU A 106 11.25 1.77 -13.21
C GLU A 106 11.47 0.52 -14.08
N VAL A 107 10.61 0.32 -15.09
CA VAL A 107 10.73 -0.79 -16.05
C VAL A 107 11.78 -0.42 -17.10
N SER A 108 13.06 -0.63 -16.75
CA SER A 108 14.23 -0.32 -17.58
C SER A 108 15.38 -1.29 -17.24
N GLU A 109 16.32 -1.45 -18.17
CA GLU A 109 17.56 -2.19 -17.90
C GLU A 109 18.40 -1.53 -16.80
N CYS A 110 18.32 -0.20 -16.68
CA CYS A 110 18.97 0.60 -15.64
C CYS A 110 17.95 1.54 -15.00
N PRO A 111 17.15 1.05 -14.02
CA PRO A 111 16.12 1.83 -13.36
C PRO A 111 16.69 3.12 -12.72
N LYS A 112 16.04 4.25 -12.96
CA LYS A 112 16.44 5.57 -12.42
C LYS A 112 15.60 6.01 -11.24
N TRP A 113 14.51 5.32 -10.93
CA TRP A 113 13.72 5.53 -9.72
C TRP A 113 13.18 4.22 -9.18
N PHE A 114 12.80 4.24 -7.90
CA PHE A 114 12.09 3.13 -7.25
C PHE A 114 11.09 3.64 -6.23
N GLN A 115 10.15 2.77 -5.87
CA GLN A 115 9.16 2.98 -4.81
C GLN A 115 9.04 1.73 -3.94
N LEU A 116 8.95 1.94 -2.63
CA LEU A 116 8.71 0.92 -1.62
C LEU A 116 7.38 1.18 -0.94
N TYR A 117 6.60 0.14 -0.72
CA TYR A 117 5.26 0.24 -0.14
C TYR A 117 5.04 -0.69 1.05
N ALA A 118 4.22 -0.23 1.98
CA ALA A 118 3.76 -0.97 3.15
C ALA A 118 2.35 -0.52 3.56
N ASN A 119 1.72 -1.31 4.43
CA ASN A 119 0.47 -0.95 5.09
C ASN A 119 0.68 -0.78 6.59
N LEU A 120 0.49 0.45 7.07
CA LEU A 120 0.40 0.76 8.49
C LEU A 120 -0.96 0.30 9.02
N GLU A 121 -0.94 -0.29 10.20
CA GLU A 121 -2.15 -0.80 10.86
C GLU A 121 -2.95 0.33 11.51
N TYR A 122 -2.27 1.32 12.09
CA TYR A 122 -2.89 2.49 12.68
C TYR A 122 -3.19 3.52 11.60
N THR A 123 -4.34 3.37 10.96
CA THR A 123 -4.76 4.23 9.83
C THR A 123 -4.96 5.69 10.23
N SER A 124 -5.14 6.04 11.51
CA SER A 124 -5.27 7.44 11.94
C SER A 124 -3.92 8.18 12.03
N ASP A 125 -2.81 7.55 11.63
CA ASP A 125 -1.51 8.20 11.61
C ASP A 125 -1.44 9.30 10.53
N SER A 126 -1.11 10.53 10.94
CA SER A 126 -0.96 11.68 10.04
C SER A 126 0.17 11.51 9.01
N ILE A 127 1.11 10.57 9.22
CA ILE A 127 2.17 10.31 8.25
C ILE A 127 1.58 9.84 6.91
N ILE A 128 0.46 9.12 6.94
CA ILE A 128 -0.24 8.62 5.76
C ILE A 128 -0.66 9.78 4.85
N ASP A 129 -1.15 10.88 5.45
CA ASP A 129 -1.49 12.11 4.73
C ASP A 129 -0.24 12.82 4.21
N ARG A 130 0.80 12.90 5.04
CA ARG A 130 2.06 13.59 4.68
C ARG A 130 2.77 12.94 3.49
N VAL A 131 2.67 11.62 3.35
CA VAL A 131 3.22 10.89 2.20
C VAL A 131 2.24 10.82 1.01
N GLY A 132 1.01 11.34 1.17
CA GLY A 132 0.01 11.39 0.10
C GLY A 132 -0.72 10.07 -0.16
N CYS A 133 -0.70 9.13 0.78
CA CYS A 133 -1.25 7.77 0.58
C CYS A 133 -2.57 7.52 1.32
N ARG A 134 -3.27 8.58 1.76
CA ARG A 134 -4.57 8.47 2.44
C ARG A 134 -5.61 7.75 1.59
N ASN A 135 -5.59 8.01 0.30
CA ASN A 135 -6.50 7.42 -0.69
C ASN A 135 -5.89 6.20 -1.39
N GLY A 136 -4.79 5.67 -0.85
CA GLY A 136 -4.02 4.61 -1.48
C GLY A 136 -2.79 5.12 -2.23
N CYS A 137 -1.87 4.20 -2.47
CA CYS A 137 -0.60 4.39 -3.18
C CYS A 137 -0.19 3.07 -3.83
N GLY A 138 0.69 3.17 -4.83
CA GLY A 138 1.32 2.00 -5.48
C GLY A 138 0.38 1.21 -6.39
N PRO A 139 0.79 -0.01 -6.80
CA PRO A 139 -0.04 -0.87 -7.64
C PRO A 139 -1.43 -1.05 -7.02
N ILE A 140 -2.47 -0.87 -7.83
CA ILE A 140 -3.89 -1.01 -7.44
C ILE A 140 -4.32 -0.23 -6.19
N CYS A 141 -3.58 0.81 -5.78
CA CYS A 141 -3.93 1.69 -4.65
C CYS A 141 -4.09 0.99 -3.28
N GLN A 142 -3.47 -0.18 -3.10
CA GLN A 142 -3.66 -0.99 -1.91
C GLN A 142 -2.80 -0.59 -0.71
N PHE A 143 -1.90 0.39 -0.87
CA PHE A 143 -0.92 0.76 0.17
C PHE A 143 -1.21 2.13 0.79
N ASN A 144 -1.05 2.26 2.10
CA ASN A 144 -1.23 3.53 2.81
C ASN A 144 0.08 4.20 3.26
N TYR A 145 1.24 3.60 2.96
CA TYR A 145 2.54 4.16 3.32
C TYR A 145 3.64 3.65 2.38
N GLY A 146 4.73 4.42 2.27
CA GLY A 146 5.87 4.03 1.46
C GLY A 146 7.03 5.00 1.55
N ALA A 147 8.05 4.74 0.76
CA ALA A 147 9.12 5.67 0.44
C ALA A 147 9.53 5.53 -1.03
N ALA A 148 9.98 6.61 -1.65
CA ALA A 148 10.49 6.62 -3.01
C ALA A 148 11.94 7.09 -3.06
N SER A 149 12.60 6.85 -4.20
CA SER A 149 13.90 7.44 -4.53
C SER A 149 13.84 8.97 -4.47
N SER A 150 14.97 9.62 -4.23
CA SER A 150 15.02 11.07 -4.00
C SER A 150 14.56 11.92 -5.19
N ASN A 151 14.56 11.35 -6.39
CA ASN A 151 14.14 11.99 -7.64
C ASN A 151 12.65 11.81 -7.98
N GLN A 152 11.89 11.01 -7.22
CA GLN A 152 10.50 10.68 -7.52
C GLN A 152 9.64 10.77 -6.26
N LYS A 153 8.37 11.17 -6.41
CA LYS A 153 7.39 11.05 -5.30
C LYS A 153 6.77 9.66 -5.32
N LEU A 154 6.25 9.21 -4.17
CA LEU A 154 5.37 8.02 -4.17
C LEU A 154 4.22 8.27 -5.12
N ASN A 155 3.90 7.26 -5.94
CA ASN A 155 2.85 7.35 -6.95
C ASN A 155 1.51 7.64 -6.24
N PRO A 156 0.96 8.86 -6.35
CA PRO A 156 -0.25 9.26 -5.67
C PRO A 156 -1.49 9.15 -6.58
N PHE A 157 -1.39 8.52 -7.77
CA PHE A 157 -2.48 8.42 -8.75
C PHE A 157 -3.62 7.47 -8.32
N CYS A 158 -4.01 7.53 -7.05
CA CYS A 158 -5.21 6.92 -6.49
C CYS A 158 -6.39 7.89 -6.39
N GLU A 159 -6.26 9.05 -7.02
CA GLU A 159 -7.36 9.96 -7.34
C GLU A 159 -7.68 9.69 -8.83
N GLN A 160 -8.84 9.18 -9.26
CA GLN A 160 -10.20 9.52 -8.86
C GLN A 160 -11.21 8.38 -9.15
N SER A 161 -11.93 7.94 -8.12
CA SER A 161 -13.38 7.76 -8.17
C SER A 161 -13.95 7.99 -6.77
N SER A 162 -13.96 9.27 -6.35
CA SER A 162 -14.73 9.64 -5.17
C SER A 162 -16.23 9.51 -5.52
N PRO A 163 -17.04 8.78 -4.74
CA PRO A 163 -18.48 8.79 -4.92
C PRO A 163 -19.01 10.17 -4.54
N SER A 164 -19.66 10.84 -5.49
CA SER A 164 -20.44 12.05 -5.27
C SER A 164 -21.33 11.88 -4.03
N ALA A 165 -21.24 12.85 -3.10
CA ALA A 165 -22.02 12.87 -1.87
C ALA A 165 -23.54 12.69 -2.16
N PRO A 166 -24.27 11.92 -1.32
CA PRO A 166 -25.68 11.62 -1.54
C PRO A 166 -26.57 12.81 -1.15
N GLY A 167 -27.43 13.26 -2.07
CA GLY A 167 -28.42 14.28 -1.76
C GLY A 167 -29.26 14.80 -2.93
N ALA A 168 -30.07 13.96 -3.57
CA ALA A 168 -31.36 14.32 -4.21
C ALA A 168 -32.06 13.05 -4.76
N PRO A 169 -33.40 13.00 -4.83
CA PRO A 169 -34.17 11.78 -4.55
C PRO A 169 -34.38 10.82 -5.73
N ALA A 170 -34.65 9.59 -5.31
CA ALA A 170 -34.78 8.35 -6.05
C ALA A 170 -35.92 8.29 -7.08
N SER A 171 -35.69 7.45 -8.09
CA SER A 171 -36.73 6.65 -8.76
C SER A 171 -36.10 5.32 -9.19
N GLU A 172 -36.48 4.26 -8.47
CA GLU A 172 -36.25 2.81 -8.67
C GLU A 172 -36.86 2.25 -9.99
N PRO A 173 -36.76 0.94 -10.33
CA PRO A 173 -35.94 -0.17 -9.78
C PRO A 173 -35.15 -0.97 -10.86
N SER A 174 -33.98 -1.58 -10.55
CA SER A 174 -33.69 -3.04 -10.36
C SER A 174 -33.84 -3.94 -11.61
N PRO A 175 -33.07 -5.05 -11.84
CA PRO A 175 -32.32 -5.86 -10.87
C PRO A 175 -30.88 -6.31 -11.24
N SER A 176 -30.15 -6.72 -10.20
CA SER A 176 -28.91 -7.54 -10.22
C SER A 176 -29.14 -8.93 -10.86
N PRO A 177 -28.08 -9.67 -11.25
CA PRO A 177 -27.31 -10.45 -10.26
C PRO A 177 -25.78 -10.48 -10.48
N ASP A 178 -25.05 -10.54 -9.37
CA ASP A 178 -23.64 -11.01 -9.24
C ASP A 178 -23.51 -12.49 -9.67
N PRO A 179 -22.33 -13.02 -10.09
CA PRO A 179 -21.06 -13.00 -9.31
C PRO A 179 -19.73 -12.78 -10.07
N ASP A 180 -18.74 -12.29 -9.33
CA ASP A 180 -17.26 -12.33 -9.51
C ASP A 180 -16.70 -13.72 -9.92
N PRO A 181 -15.36 -13.94 -10.15
CA PRO A 181 -14.21 -13.05 -10.40
C PRO A 181 -13.24 -13.54 -11.53
N GLU A 182 -12.40 -12.68 -12.13
CA GLU A 182 -11.07 -13.11 -12.65
C GLU A 182 -10.13 -11.92 -12.94
N GLY A 183 -8.82 -12.12 -12.72
CA GLY A 183 -7.81 -11.07 -12.59
C GLY A 183 -7.55 -10.22 -13.84
N SER A 184 -7.36 -8.92 -13.65
CA SER A 184 -6.97 -8.01 -14.71
C SER A 184 -5.46 -8.02 -14.92
N GLU A 185 -5.01 -8.85 -15.86
CA GLU A 185 -3.83 -8.50 -16.66
C GLU A 185 -4.08 -7.11 -17.26
N ILE A 186 -3.08 -6.22 -17.26
CA ILE A 186 -3.21 -4.94 -17.95
C ILE A 186 -3.29 -5.25 -19.44
N GLN A 187 -4.52 -5.37 -19.96
CA GLN A 187 -4.76 -5.60 -21.38
C GLN A 187 -4.51 -4.28 -22.11
N LEU A 188 -3.39 -4.20 -22.81
CA LEU A 188 -3.06 -3.10 -23.70
C LEU A 188 -4.04 -3.11 -24.88
N GLN A 189 -4.71 -1.99 -25.13
CA GLN A 189 -5.69 -1.86 -26.20
C GLN A 189 -5.01 -1.30 -27.46
N TYR A 190 -4.93 -2.10 -28.50
CA TYR A 190 -4.42 -1.69 -29.81
C TYR A 190 -5.57 -1.40 -30.76
N VAL A 191 -5.40 -0.36 -31.59
CA VAL A 191 -6.40 0.08 -32.57
C VAL A 191 -5.73 0.46 -33.88
N CYS A 192 -6.50 0.45 -34.96
CA CYS A 192 -6.03 0.95 -36.24
C CYS A 192 -6.10 2.47 -36.27
N SER A 193 -4.96 3.12 -36.21
CA SER A 193 -4.84 4.57 -36.27
C SER A 193 -5.36 5.12 -37.60
N PRO A 194 -5.67 6.43 -37.69
CA PRO A 194 -6.08 7.05 -38.95
C PRO A 194 -5.06 6.87 -40.09
N SER A 195 -3.77 6.73 -39.76
CA SER A 195 -2.70 6.49 -40.73
C SER A 195 -2.64 5.03 -41.22
N GLY A 196 -3.48 4.13 -40.69
CA GLY A 196 -3.50 2.71 -41.03
C GLY A 196 -2.46 1.87 -40.28
N ALA A 197 -1.86 2.40 -39.21
CA ALA A 197 -0.93 1.66 -38.36
C ALA A 197 -1.66 1.08 -37.15
N CYS A 198 -1.21 -0.07 -36.65
CA CYS A 198 -1.69 -0.62 -35.38
C CYS A 198 -0.94 0.05 -34.22
N GLU A 199 -1.66 0.72 -33.34
CA GLU A 199 -1.08 1.51 -32.25
C GLU A 199 -1.85 1.31 -30.95
N ALA A 200 -1.14 1.36 -29.81
CA ALA A 200 -1.77 1.29 -28.50
C ALA A 200 -2.45 2.62 -28.15
N TYR A 201 -3.73 2.58 -27.78
CA TYR A 201 -4.51 3.75 -27.36
C TYR A 201 -4.97 3.53 -25.91
N ILE A 202 -4.89 4.59 -25.10
CA ILE A 202 -5.37 4.59 -23.73
C ILE A 202 -6.91 4.67 -23.71
N ASP A 203 -7.49 5.44 -24.63
CA ASP A 203 -8.95 5.60 -24.77
C ASP A 203 -9.41 5.50 -26.25
N PRO A 204 -9.62 4.28 -26.76
CA PRO A 204 -10.15 4.05 -28.10
C PRO A 204 -11.51 4.70 -28.38
N ALA A 205 -12.37 4.80 -27.36
CA ALA A 205 -13.73 5.33 -27.52
C ALA A 205 -13.71 6.83 -27.82
N LEU A 206 -12.78 7.57 -27.21
CA LEU A 206 -12.58 9.00 -27.48
C LEU A 206 -12.19 9.29 -28.94
N SER A 207 -11.54 8.32 -29.61
CA SER A 207 -11.10 8.43 -31.00
C SER A 207 -12.10 7.86 -32.01
N GLY A 208 -13.27 7.40 -31.54
CA GLY A 208 -14.29 6.78 -32.40
C GLY A 208 -13.79 5.54 -33.13
N CYS A 209 -12.99 4.70 -32.47
CA CYS A 209 -12.45 3.48 -33.06
C CYS A 209 -13.54 2.39 -33.21
N PRO A 210 -13.71 1.79 -34.40
CA PRO A 210 -14.73 0.77 -34.64
C PRO A 210 -14.35 -0.60 -34.04
N ASN A 211 -13.06 -0.93 -34.02
CA ASN A 211 -12.52 -2.19 -33.47
C ASN A 211 -11.36 -1.92 -32.51
N VAL A 212 -11.27 -2.74 -31.46
CA VAL A 212 -10.19 -2.71 -30.46
C VAL A 212 -9.61 -4.11 -30.30
N TYR A 213 -8.30 -4.23 -30.35
CA TYR A 213 -7.55 -5.48 -30.28
C TYR A 213 -6.76 -5.54 -28.98
N LEU A 214 -7.09 -6.50 -28.11
CA LEU A 214 -6.48 -6.63 -26.79
C LEU A 214 -5.14 -7.38 -26.91
N ASN A 215 -4.07 -6.76 -26.41
CA ASN A 215 -2.70 -7.29 -26.39
C ASN A 215 -2.14 -7.73 -27.76
N ASP A 216 -2.71 -7.25 -28.86
CA ASP A 216 -2.28 -7.60 -30.21
C ASP A 216 -1.64 -6.40 -30.93
N PRO A 217 -0.29 -6.34 -30.97
CA PRO A 217 0.43 -5.24 -31.62
C PRO A 217 0.32 -5.26 -33.16
N LEU A 218 -0.34 -6.26 -33.74
CA LEU A 218 -0.59 -6.34 -35.18
C LEU A 218 -2.04 -6.03 -35.54
N CYS A 219 -2.94 -5.84 -34.57
CA CYS A 219 -4.37 -5.58 -34.81
C CYS A 219 -4.98 -6.59 -35.80
N GLN A 220 -4.55 -7.86 -35.71
CA GLN A 220 -4.89 -8.95 -36.63
C GLN A 220 -4.64 -8.63 -38.13
N ASN A 221 -3.74 -7.69 -38.44
CA ASN A 221 -3.49 -7.12 -39.77
C ASN A 221 -4.74 -6.48 -40.42
N ALA A 222 -5.72 -6.04 -39.63
CA ALA A 222 -6.99 -5.51 -40.13
C ALA A 222 -6.93 -4.00 -40.49
N CYS A 223 -5.82 -3.32 -40.22
CA CYS A 223 -5.67 -1.87 -40.40
C CYS A 223 -5.47 -1.41 -41.86
N GLU A 224 -5.31 -2.35 -42.78
CA GLU A 224 -5.34 -2.06 -44.23
C GLU A 224 -6.72 -1.54 -44.66
N ASP A 225 -7.79 -2.11 -44.09
CA ASP A 225 -9.16 -1.65 -44.32
C ASP A 225 -9.39 -0.29 -43.63
N ARG A 226 -10.05 0.63 -44.36
CA ARG A 226 -10.36 1.96 -43.85
C ARG A 226 -11.51 1.93 -42.86
N ASP A 227 -12.43 0.98 -42.98
CA ASP A 227 -13.60 0.87 -42.10
C ASP A 227 -13.24 0.41 -40.69
N ASN A 228 -12.02 -0.12 -40.51
CA ASN A 228 -11.48 -0.52 -39.21
C ASN A 228 -10.69 0.58 -38.50
N ARG A 229 -10.52 1.76 -39.14
CA ARG A 229 -9.67 2.84 -38.61
C ARG A 229 -10.45 3.78 -37.69
N CYS A 230 -9.77 4.27 -36.67
CA CYS A 230 -10.29 5.32 -35.80
C CYS A 230 -10.56 6.61 -36.57
N HIS A 231 -11.49 7.40 -36.05
CA HIS A 231 -11.84 8.71 -36.62
C HIS A 231 -10.71 9.73 -36.41
N ASP A 232 -10.05 9.70 -35.26
CA ASP A 232 -8.92 10.57 -34.91
C ASP A 232 -7.91 9.87 -33.99
N SER A 233 -6.96 10.63 -33.41
CA SER A 233 -5.89 10.11 -32.55
C SER A 233 -5.90 10.66 -31.13
N ARG A 234 -7.01 11.25 -30.66
CA ARG A 234 -7.09 11.90 -29.34
C ARG A 234 -6.96 10.91 -28.17
N GLY A 235 -7.28 9.65 -28.41
CA GLY A 235 -7.22 8.54 -27.46
C GLY A 235 -5.83 7.93 -27.25
N LYS A 236 -4.82 8.41 -27.98
CA LYS A 236 -3.46 7.86 -27.96
C LYS A 236 -2.62 8.22 -26.73
N GLN A 237 -3.05 9.20 -25.91
CA GLN A 237 -2.23 9.97 -24.95
C GLN A 237 -0.92 9.28 -24.48
N ASN A 238 0.20 9.92 -24.83
CA ASN A 238 1.59 9.43 -24.70
C ASN A 238 1.96 8.82 -23.34
#